data_AF-E0XU31-F1
#
_entry.id   AF-E0XU31-F1
#
_cell.length_a   1.000
_cell.length_b   1.000
_cell.length_c   1.000
_cell.angle_alpha   90.00
_cell.angle_beta   90.00
_cell.angle_gamma   90.00
#
_symmetry.space_group_name_H-M   'P 1'
#
loop_
_entity.id
_entity.type
_entity.pdbx_description
1 polymer ?
#
loop_
_entity_poly.entity_id
_entity_poly.type
_entity_poly.pdbx_seq_one_letter_code
_entity_poly.pdbx_strand_id
1 'polypeptide(L)'
;MTNLINKDGLSVLNNPKAIHEELFRGTGSVMGAGASIFMQNESITEKFIVTSKDNGLEPPTDHRFVSSRYKEALDIFQQYIDRKD
;
A
#
# COMPACT_ATOMS: atom_id res chain seq x y z
N MET A 1 2.37 13.35 10.84
CA MET A 1 2.58 13.10 9.40
C MET A 1 3.11 11.68 9.29
N THR A 2 2.35 10.79 8.65
CA THR A 2 2.80 9.42 8.43
C THR A 2 3.92 9.46 7.40
N ASN A 3 5.14 9.06 7.80
CA ASN A 3 6.24 8.90 6.86
C ASN A 3 5.99 7.63 6.05
N LEU A 4 5.77 7.80 4.75
CA LEU A 4 5.68 6.69 3.82
C LEU A 4 7.03 6.51 3.14
N ILE A 5 7.40 5.26 2.89
CA ILE A 5 8.60 4.89 2.14
C ILE A 5 8.25 3.90 1.04
N ASN A 6 9.02 3.90 -0.04
CA ASN A 6 8.91 2.88 -1.07
C ASN A 6 9.84 1.68 -0.77
N LYS A 7 9.89 0.72 -1.69
CA LYS A 7 10.74 -0.48 -1.55
C LYS A 7 12.24 -0.18 -1.45
N ASP A 8 12.69 0.94 -2.02
CA ASP A 8 14.09 1.37 -1.97
C ASP A 8 14.42 2.20 -0.72
N GLY A 9 13.44 2.41 0.18
CA GLY A 9 13.60 3.22 1.39
C GLY A 9 13.51 4.73 1.14
N LEU A 10 13.10 5.16 -0.05
CA LEU A 10 12.92 6.57 -0.37
C LEU A 10 11.58 7.08 0.14
N SER A 11 11.54 8.32 0.63
CA SER A 11 10.31 8.92 1.16
C SER A 11 9.27 9.15 0.05
N VAL A 12 8.03 8.75 0.33
CA VAL A 12 6.86 8.95 -0.51
C VAL A 12 5.93 9.94 0.17
N LEU A 13 5.39 10.89 -0.59
CA LEU A 13 4.40 11.82 -0.05
C LEU A 13 3.10 11.08 0.29
N ASN A 14 2.56 11.31 1.48
CA ASN A 14 1.27 10.76 1.90
C ASN A 14 0.11 11.51 1.22
N ASN A 15 -0.09 11.26 -0.07
CA ASN A 15 -1.26 11.68 -0.82
C ASN A 15 -1.61 10.66 -1.91
N PRO A 16 -2.89 10.60 -2.34
CA PRO A 16 -3.35 9.61 -3.32
C PRO A 16 -2.54 9.58 -4.61
N LYS A 17 -2.14 10.76 -5.13
CA LYS A 17 -1.44 10.84 -6.41
C LYS A 17 -0.03 10.23 -6.31
N ALA A 18 0.72 10.58 -5.28
CA ALA A 18 2.08 10.06 -5.09
C ALA A 18 2.08 8.55 -4.83
N ILE A 19 1.14 8.05 -4.03
CA ILE A 19 0.98 6.61 -3.77
C ILE A 19 0.62 5.87 -5.07
N HIS A 20 -0.28 6.43 -5.88
CA HIS A 20 -0.62 5.86 -7.19
C HIS A 20 0.61 5.82 -8.12
N GLU A 21 1.39 6.91 -8.21
CA GLU A 21 2.57 6.91 -9.08
C GLU A 21 3.60 5.87 -8.63
N GLU A 22 3.85 5.74 -7.33
CA GLU A 22 4.80 4.75 -6.80
C GLU A 22 4.32 3.31 -7.08
N LEU A 23 3.00 3.04 -6.96
CA LEU A 23 2.44 1.71 -7.22
C LEU A 23 2.45 1.32 -8.69
N PHE A 24 2.11 2.23 -9.60
CA PHE A 24 1.90 1.88 -11.01
C PHE A 24 3.09 2.19 -11.92
N ARG A 25 4.00 3.07 -11.49
CA ARG A 25 5.12 3.54 -12.32
C ARG A 25 6.47 3.45 -11.61
N GLY A 26 6.47 3.45 -10.28
CA GLY A 26 7.67 3.35 -9.48
C GLY A 26 7.97 1.92 -9.06
N THR A 27 8.30 1.72 -7.79
CA THR A 27 8.75 0.43 -7.25
C THR A 27 7.63 -0.59 -7.08
N GLY A 28 6.37 -0.17 -7.23
CA GLY A 28 5.21 -1.02 -7.02
C GLY A 28 4.87 -1.24 -5.56
N SER A 29 5.41 -0.46 -4.63
CA SER A 29 5.18 -0.67 -3.19
C SER A 29 5.37 0.60 -2.38
N VAL A 30 4.49 0.81 -1.41
CA VAL A 30 4.54 1.88 -0.42
C VAL A 30 4.29 1.28 0.97
N MET A 31 5.04 1.71 1.98
CA MET A 31 4.97 1.22 3.35
C MET A 31 4.99 2.38 4.34
N GLY A 32 4.33 2.24 5.48
CA GLY A 32 4.37 3.20 6.56
C GLY A 32 3.49 2.79 7.74
N ALA A 33 3.90 3.14 8.96
CA ALA A 33 3.13 2.94 10.20
C ALA A 33 2.52 1.52 10.37
N GLY A 34 3.30 0.47 10.12
CA GLY A 34 2.82 -0.92 10.26
C GLY A 34 1.84 -1.35 9.18
N ALA A 35 1.77 -0.62 8.07
CA ALA A 35 0.96 -0.98 6.91
C ALA A 35 1.78 -0.89 5.62
N SER A 36 1.33 -1.62 4.61
CA SER A 36 1.88 -1.57 3.27
C SER A 36 0.78 -1.66 2.21
N ILE A 37 1.03 -1.09 1.04
CA ILE A 37 0.25 -1.24 -0.17
C ILE A 37 1.21 -1.54 -1.32
N PHE A 38 0.96 -2.60 -2.08
CA PHE A 38 1.87 -3.03 -3.14
C PHE A 38 1.16 -3.75 -4.28
N MET A 39 1.79 -3.72 -5.45
CA MET A 39 1.36 -4.46 -6.62
C MET A 39 1.85 -5.92 -6.54
N GLN A 40 0.94 -6.86 -6.74
CA GLN A 40 1.21 -8.27 -6.89
C GLN A 40 0.83 -8.69 -8.31
N ASN A 41 1.82 -9.14 -9.09
CA ASN A 41 1.60 -9.68 -10.42
C ASN A 41 1.54 -11.21 -10.31
N GLU A 42 0.36 -11.80 -10.49
CA GLU A 42 0.22 -13.27 -10.57
C GLU A 42 0.46 -13.78 -11.99
N SER A 43 0.23 -12.93 -12.99
CA SER A 43 0.52 -13.20 -14.39
C SER A 43 0.76 -11.88 -15.13
N ILE A 44 1.08 -11.98 -16.42
CA ILE A 44 1.30 -10.80 -17.29
C ILE A 44 0.05 -9.90 -17.31
N THR A 45 -1.13 -10.51 -17.33
CA THR A 45 -2.44 -9.84 -17.41
C THR A 45 -3.13 -9.65 -16.05
N GLU A 46 -2.74 -10.43 -15.05
CA GLU A 46 -3.42 -10.46 -13.76
C GLU A 46 -2.58 -9.77 -12.70
N LYS A 47 -2.99 -8.53 -12.40
CA LYS A 47 -2.35 -7.67 -11.43
C LYS A 47 -3.33 -7.29 -10.34
N PHE A 48 -2.88 -7.46 -9.11
CA PHE A 48 -3.62 -7.14 -7.90
C PHE A 48 -2.89 -6.06 -7.12
N ILE A 49 -3.65 -5.28 -6.37
CA ILE A 49 -3.14 -4.41 -5.32
C ILE A 49 -3.41 -5.12 -4.01
N VAL A 50 -2.38 -5.32 -3.21
CA VAL A 50 -2.47 -5.90 -1.88
C VAL A 50 -2.20 -4.80 -0.86
N THR A 51 -3.07 -4.71 0.14
CA THR A 51 -2.84 -3.89 1.33
C THR A 51 -2.66 -4.81 2.51
N SER A 52 -1.58 -4.62 3.27
CA SER A 52 -1.26 -5.42 4.44
C SER A 52 -1.14 -4.53 5.66
N LYS A 53 -1.67 -4.99 6.79
CA LYS A 53 -1.42 -4.40 8.12
C LYS A 53 -0.69 -5.44 8.97
N ASP A 54 0.45 -5.06 9.50
CA ASP A 54 1.21 -5.82 10.48
C ASP A 54 1.66 -4.86 11.59
N ASN A 55 1.02 -4.98 12.76
CA ASN A 55 1.35 -4.19 13.95
C ASN A 55 2.19 -4.99 14.96
N GLY A 56 2.60 -6.22 14.62
CA GLY A 56 3.35 -7.12 15.51
C GLY A 56 2.58 -7.60 16.75
N LEU A 57 1.32 -7.18 16.93
CA LEU A 57 0.46 -7.53 18.07
C LEU A 57 -0.61 -8.55 17.65
N GLU A 58 -1.13 -8.40 16.44
CA GLU A 58 -2.16 -9.24 15.85
C GLU A 58 -1.62 -9.97 14.62
N PRO A 59 -2.24 -11.09 14.19
CA PRO A 59 -1.93 -11.69 12.91
C PRO A 59 -2.05 -10.67 11.78
N PRO A 60 -1.12 -10.67 10.81
CA PRO A 60 -1.17 -9.74 9.70
C PRO A 60 -2.48 -9.90 8.93
N THR A 61 -3.07 -8.76 8.57
CA THR A 61 -4.33 -8.70 7.82
C THR A 61 -4.06 -8.19 6.42
N ASP A 62 -4.39 -8.99 5.43
CA ASP A 62 -4.22 -8.66 4.02
C ASP A 62 -5.58 -8.49 3.33
N HIS A 63 -5.70 -7.44 2.52
CA HIS A 63 -6.79 -7.29 1.55
C HIS A 63 -6.22 -7.23 0.15
N ARG A 64 -6.85 -7.96 -0.77
CA ARG A 64 -6.43 -8.07 -2.15
C ARG A 64 -7.51 -7.56 -3.07
N PHE A 65 -7.13 -6.67 -3.97
CA PHE A 65 -8.00 -6.00 -4.93
C PHE A 65 -7.47 -6.23 -6.34
N VAL A 66 -8.33 -6.36 -7.33
CA VAL A 66 -7.89 -6.22 -8.73
C VAL A 66 -7.32 -4.82 -8.93
N SER A 67 -6.29 -4.68 -9.77
CA SER A 67 -5.57 -3.40 -9.94
C SER A 67 -6.44 -2.21 -10.37
N SER A 68 -7.58 -2.45 -11.01
CA SER A 68 -8.58 -1.42 -11.35
C SER A 68 -9.31 -0.84 -10.13
N ARG A 69 -9.33 -1.53 -8.99
CA ARG A 69 -9.95 -1.12 -7.72
C ARG A 69 -8.98 -0.35 -6.81
N TYR A 70 -8.12 0.47 -7.41
CA TYR A 70 -7.13 1.26 -6.67
C TYR A 70 -7.72 2.12 -5.55
N LYS A 71 -8.90 2.72 -5.76
CA LYS A 71 -9.54 3.57 -4.75
C LYS A 71 -9.91 2.80 -3.49
N GLU A 72 -10.43 1.58 -3.62
CA GLU A 72 -10.78 0.72 -2.49
C GLU A 72 -9.52 0.30 -1.71
N ALA A 73 -8.46 -0.08 -2.43
CA ALA A 73 -7.18 -0.42 -1.81
C ALA A 73 -6.56 0.78 -1.08
N LEU A 74 -6.59 1.97 -1.69
CA LEU A 74 -6.06 3.18 -1.07
C LEU A 74 -6.84 3.53 0.21
N ASP A 75 -8.16 3.42 0.19
CA ASP A 75 -9.00 3.71 1.36
C ASP A 75 -8.63 2.82 2.55
N ILE A 76 -8.51 1.50 2.32
CA ILE A 76 -8.07 0.55 3.36
C ILE A 76 -6.66 0.88 3.86
N PHE A 77 -5.71 1.13 2.95
CA PHE A 77 -4.36 1.50 3.34
C PHE A 77 -4.35 2.78 4.18
N GLN A 78 -5.13 3.79 3.80
CA GLN A 78 -5.23 5.05 4.52
C GLN A 78 -5.82 4.86 5.93
N GLN A 79 -6.83 4.00 6.07
CA GLN A 79 -7.40 3.63 7.38
C GLN A 79 -6.35 2.95 8.27
N TYR A 80 -5.45 2.14 7.71
CA TYR A 80 -4.40 1.49 8.47
C TYR A 80 -3.35 2.47 9.01
N ILE A 81 -2.99 3.48 8.21
CA ILE A 81 -1.94 4.45 8.59
C ILE A 81 -2.46 5.69 9.33
N ASP A 82 -3.77 5.91 9.38
CA ASP A 82 -4.41 7.00 10.14
C ASP A 82 -4.70 6.63 11.59
N ARG A 83 -4.79 5.33 11.92
CA ARG A 83 -4.96 4.88 13.31
C ARG A 83 -3.74 5.28 14.16
N LYS A 84 -3.93 6.33 14.95
CA LYS A 84 -3.13 6.61 16.15
C LYS A 84 -3.60 5.64 17.24
N ASP A 85 -2.95 4.49 17.36
CA ASP A 85 -2.88 3.80 18.66
C ASP A 85 -1.95 4.57 19.60
#